data_AF-A0A6S7G559-F1
#
_entry.id   AF-A0A6S7G559-F1
#
_cell.length_a   1.000
_cell.length_b   1.000
_cell.length_c   1.000
_cell.angle_alpha   90.00
_cell.angle_beta   90.00
_cell.angle_gamma   90.00
#
_symmetry.space_group_name_H-M   'P 1'
#
loop_
_entity.id
_entity.type
_entity.pdbx_description
1 polymer ?
#
loop_
_entity_poly.entity_id
_entity_poly.type
_entity_poly.pdbx_seq_one_letter_code
_entity_poly.pdbx_strand_id
1 'polypeptide(L)'
;MFSGRWEDSLERDQDGAIFFDFNPQYFLVILDYLRAKKIATPENPAPFPKVAEDQAKNFNNLLEYLGLSDEIVPAEKVPSEKFNQHSSNVVTLQEGGTVAVHGPKKGHSYVLGENIYQQGIVRLKMNLESFKDNYWMFVGIVKADVVPPNNNSYSWPGSYGWILGQYGQVCKDGSCTIDNALKNLTKQGDTVELVLDCDAAKLSLHLPTGQQFHIEIPKSQTWRLNVDLFYANEKLRIIDDNV
;
A
#
# COMPACT_ATOMS: atom_id res chain seq x y z
N MET A 1 30.41 -16.39 -3.11
CA MET A 1 29.02 -15.87 -2.98
C MET A 1 28.88 -14.51 -3.66
N PHE A 2 29.99 -13.80 -3.92
CA PHE A 2 30.08 -12.75 -4.94
C PHE A 2 30.99 -13.24 -6.06
N SER A 3 30.88 -12.67 -7.26
CA SER A 3 31.87 -12.90 -8.32
C SER A 3 33.26 -12.61 -7.75
N GLY A 4 34.29 -13.41 -8.07
CA GLY A 4 35.66 -13.27 -7.53
C GLY A 4 36.33 -11.91 -7.78
N ARG A 5 35.61 -10.94 -8.35
CA ARG A 5 35.99 -9.52 -8.51
C ARG A 5 36.40 -8.84 -7.20
N TRP A 6 35.95 -9.34 -6.06
CA TRP A 6 36.07 -8.64 -4.78
C TRP A 6 37.04 -9.28 -3.79
N GLU A 7 37.73 -10.37 -4.16
CA GLU A 7 38.58 -11.12 -3.22
C GLU A 7 39.74 -10.29 -2.67
N ASP A 8 40.31 -9.40 -3.48
CA ASP A 8 41.46 -8.56 -3.13
C ASP A 8 41.11 -7.12 -2.75
N SER A 9 39.85 -6.70 -2.92
CA SER A 9 39.41 -5.31 -2.76
C SER A 9 38.52 -5.07 -1.54
N LEU A 10 38.20 -6.11 -0.78
CA LEU A 10 37.36 -6.00 0.42
C LEU A 10 38.23 -5.95 1.67
N GLU A 11 38.10 -4.85 2.41
CA GLU A 11 38.74 -4.72 3.72
C GLU A 11 38.19 -5.76 4.69
N ARG A 12 39.12 -6.42 5.39
CA ARG A 12 38.82 -7.43 6.40
C ARG A 12 39.28 -6.94 7.76
N ASP A 13 38.49 -7.22 8.78
CA ASP A 13 38.90 -6.99 10.16
C ASP A 13 39.91 -8.06 10.64
N GLN A 14 40.30 -7.97 11.91
CA GLN A 14 41.29 -8.86 12.53
C GLN A 14 40.83 -10.33 12.59
N ASP A 15 39.52 -10.57 12.49
CA ASP A 15 38.90 -11.90 12.49
C ASP A 15 38.62 -12.41 11.05
N GLY A 16 38.99 -11.63 10.04
CA GLY A 16 38.80 -11.96 8.62
C GLY A 16 37.39 -11.67 8.10
N ALA A 17 36.55 -10.99 8.88
CA ALA A 17 35.20 -10.61 8.49
C ALA A 17 35.21 -9.39 7.56
N ILE A 18 34.28 -9.37 6.62
CA ILE A 18 34.15 -8.32 5.62
C ILE A 18 33.04 -7.37 6.06
N PHE A 19 33.32 -6.08 6.08
CA PHE A 19 32.30 -5.06 6.33
C PHE A 19 31.60 -4.67 5.02
N PHE A 20 30.26 -4.71 5.04
CA PHE A 20 29.44 -4.26 3.93
C PHE A 20 28.71 -2.97 4.31
N ASP A 21 29.21 -1.84 3.80
CA ASP A 21 28.59 -0.53 3.97
C ASP A 21 27.60 -0.24 2.83
N PHE A 22 26.54 -1.04 2.77
CA PHE A 22 25.45 -0.84 1.81
C PHE A 22 24.16 -0.54 2.53
N ASN A 23 23.21 0.07 1.80
CA ASN A 23 21.86 0.26 2.31
C ASN A 23 21.30 -1.11 2.77
N PRO A 24 20.99 -1.27 4.07
CA PRO A 24 20.64 -2.56 4.65
C PRO A 24 19.33 -3.11 4.08
N GLN A 25 18.42 -2.23 3.64
CA GLN A 25 17.14 -2.64 3.06
C GLN A 25 17.33 -3.30 1.69
N TYR A 26 18.17 -2.72 0.82
CA TYR A 26 18.46 -3.31 -0.48
C TYR A 26 19.26 -4.61 -0.33
N PHE A 27 20.25 -4.60 0.56
CA PHE A 27 21.11 -5.77 0.78
C PHE A 27 20.32 -6.95 1.35
N LEU A 28 19.35 -6.70 2.23
CA LEU A 28 18.45 -7.73 2.75
C LEU A 28 17.65 -8.41 1.62
N VAL A 29 17.08 -7.62 0.70
CA VAL A 29 16.34 -8.13 -0.46
C VAL A 29 17.22 -9.01 -1.36
N ILE A 30 18.48 -8.59 -1.60
CA ILE A 30 19.46 -9.38 -2.36
C ILE A 30 19.78 -10.69 -1.63
N LEU A 31 20.04 -10.60 -0.33
CA LEU A 31 20.42 -11.75 0.49
C LEU A 31 19.30 -12.80 0.56
N ASP A 32 18.06 -12.36 0.73
CA ASP A 32 16.90 -13.24 0.77
C ASP A 32 16.66 -13.94 -0.57
N TYR A 33 16.81 -13.22 -1.68
CA TYR A 33 16.77 -13.83 -3.02
C TYR A 33 17.85 -14.89 -3.21
N LEU A 34 19.11 -14.60 -2.86
CA LEU A 34 20.22 -15.55 -3.00
C LEU A 34 20.03 -16.79 -2.12
N ARG A 35 19.47 -16.64 -0.92
CA ARG A 35 19.10 -17.76 -0.03
C ARG A 35 17.99 -18.61 -0.65
N ALA A 36 16.93 -17.98 -1.15
CA ALA A 36 15.84 -18.68 -1.82
C ALA A 36 16.34 -19.44 -3.07
N LYS A 37 17.21 -18.81 -3.88
CA LYS A 37 17.82 -19.43 -5.07
C LYS A 37 18.64 -20.67 -4.73
N LYS A 38 19.32 -20.69 -3.58
CA LYS A 38 20.12 -21.85 -3.13
C LYS A 38 19.27 -23.09 -2.85
N ILE A 39 18.00 -22.94 -2.50
CA ILE A 39 17.08 -24.03 -2.19
C ILE A 39 16.00 -24.23 -3.26
N ALA A 40 16.01 -23.42 -4.32
CA ALA A 40 15.05 -23.49 -5.41
C ALA A 40 15.25 -24.76 -6.25
N THR A 41 14.16 -25.30 -6.77
CA THR A 41 14.17 -26.40 -7.75
C THR A 41 13.55 -25.91 -9.06
N PRO A 42 13.72 -26.62 -10.19
CA PRO A 42 13.04 -26.27 -11.44
C PRO A 42 11.51 -26.16 -11.30
N GLU A 43 10.92 -26.97 -10.41
CA GLU A 43 9.49 -27.00 -10.12
C GLU A 43 9.05 -25.91 -9.13
N ASN A 44 10.00 -25.32 -8.40
CA ASN A 44 9.76 -24.25 -7.43
C ASN A 44 10.90 -23.21 -7.50
N PRO A 45 10.90 -22.35 -8.53
CA PRO A 45 11.95 -21.35 -8.71
C PRO A 45 11.91 -20.31 -7.59
N ALA A 46 13.07 -19.71 -7.28
CA ALA A 46 13.12 -18.62 -6.32
C ALA A 46 12.28 -17.43 -6.82
N PRO A 47 11.41 -16.86 -5.97
CA PRO A 47 10.63 -15.69 -6.35
C PRO A 47 11.57 -14.52 -6.64
N PHE A 48 11.28 -13.74 -7.67
CA PHE A 48 12.04 -12.52 -7.94
C PHE A 48 11.92 -11.53 -6.78
N PRO A 49 12.97 -10.74 -6.50
CA PRO A 49 12.90 -9.73 -5.47
C PRO A 49 11.87 -8.66 -5.86
N LYS A 50 11.07 -8.24 -4.88
CA LYS A 50 10.10 -7.14 -5.04
C LYS A 50 10.73 -5.86 -4.52
N VAL A 51 10.82 -4.85 -5.38
CA VAL A 51 11.37 -3.54 -5.02
C VAL A 51 10.42 -2.48 -5.56
N ALA A 52 10.15 -1.46 -4.74
CA ALA A 52 9.34 -0.33 -5.15
C ALA A 52 9.96 0.37 -6.38
N GLU A 53 9.13 0.89 -7.28
CA GLU A 53 9.58 1.40 -8.58
C GLU A 53 10.60 2.55 -8.46
N ASP A 54 10.48 3.39 -7.43
CA ASP A 54 11.38 4.49 -7.10
C ASP A 54 12.74 4.02 -6.56
N GLN A 55 12.73 2.92 -5.81
CA GLN A 55 13.94 2.30 -5.26
C GLN A 55 14.64 1.43 -6.32
N ALA A 56 13.96 1.06 -7.40
CA ALA A 56 14.48 0.16 -8.43
C ALA A 56 15.79 0.68 -9.05
N LYS A 57 15.94 2.00 -9.23
CA LYS A 57 17.19 2.57 -9.77
C LYS A 57 18.38 2.33 -8.83
N ASN A 58 18.22 2.67 -7.54
CA ASN A 58 19.29 2.51 -6.55
C ASN A 58 19.60 1.03 -6.29
N PHE A 59 18.56 0.19 -6.26
CA PHE A 59 18.70 -1.25 -6.15
C PHE A 59 19.48 -1.83 -7.35
N ASN A 60 19.13 -1.44 -8.58
CA ASN A 60 19.82 -1.88 -9.79
C ASN A 60 21.29 -1.41 -9.82
N ASN A 61 21.58 -0.18 -9.36
CA ASN A 61 22.96 0.29 -9.22
C ASN A 61 23.76 -0.59 -8.25
N LEU A 62 23.15 -1.01 -7.14
CA LEU A 62 23.79 -1.92 -6.18
C LEU A 62 23.99 -3.32 -6.79
N LEU A 63 23.02 -3.84 -7.55
CA LEU A 63 23.18 -5.10 -8.28
C LEU A 63 24.33 -5.03 -9.29
N GLU A 64 24.43 -3.93 -10.04
CA GLU A 64 25.49 -3.70 -11.01
C GLU A 64 26.84 -3.63 -10.33
N TYR A 65 26.94 -2.86 -9.24
CA TYR A 65 28.13 -2.78 -8.42
C TYR A 65 28.54 -4.17 -7.92
N LEU A 66 27.61 -4.95 -7.34
CA LEU A 66 27.90 -6.29 -6.82
C LEU A 66 28.15 -7.35 -7.91
N GLY A 67 27.93 -7.01 -9.19
CA GLY A 67 28.04 -7.94 -10.32
C GLY A 67 26.95 -9.01 -10.32
N LEU A 68 25.74 -8.64 -9.90
CA LEU A 68 24.57 -9.51 -9.79
C LEU A 68 23.48 -9.19 -10.82
N SER A 69 23.68 -8.21 -11.71
CA SER A 69 22.67 -7.78 -12.69
C SER A 69 22.19 -8.88 -13.64
N ASP A 70 23.06 -9.84 -13.96
CA ASP A 70 22.70 -10.99 -14.81
C ASP A 70 21.98 -12.10 -14.02
N GLU A 71 22.15 -12.10 -12.69
CA GLU A 71 21.62 -13.12 -11.78
C GLU A 71 20.28 -12.72 -11.14
N ILE A 72 20.07 -11.41 -11.01
CA ILE A 72 18.89 -10.77 -10.42
C ILE A 72 18.28 -9.87 -11.50
N VAL A 73 17.35 -10.45 -12.26
CA VAL A 73 16.54 -9.78 -13.30
C VAL A 73 15.62 -8.75 -12.60
N PRO A 74 15.18 -7.66 -13.27
CA PRO A 74 14.64 -6.48 -12.60
C PRO A 74 13.60 -6.83 -11.56
N ALA A 75 13.74 -6.18 -10.41
CA ALA A 75 12.74 -6.26 -9.36
C ALA A 75 11.35 -6.07 -9.96
N GLU A 76 10.40 -6.93 -9.57
CA GLU A 76 9.02 -6.78 -9.97
C GLU A 76 8.58 -5.37 -9.56
N LYS A 77 8.43 -4.48 -10.55
CA LYS A 77 7.97 -3.12 -10.32
C LYS A 77 6.55 -3.24 -9.81
N VAL A 78 6.35 -2.98 -8.52
CA VAL A 78 5.00 -2.86 -7.99
C VAL A 78 4.44 -1.54 -8.54
N PRO A 79 3.37 -1.58 -9.37
CA PRO A 79 2.81 -0.37 -9.93
C PRO A 79 2.37 0.58 -8.81
N SER A 80 2.71 1.87 -8.95
CA SER A 80 2.21 2.94 -8.09
C SER A 80 0.68 2.87 -7.99
N GLU A 81 0.12 2.96 -6.79
CA GLU A 81 -1.34 2.93 -6.63
C GLU A 81 -1.98 4.19 -7.21
N LYS A 82 -3.10 4.00 -7.90
CA LYS A 82 -3.91 5.07 -8.49
C LYS A 82 -5.38 4.69 -8.40
N PHE A 83 -6.26 5.67 -8.48
CA PHE A 83 -7.68 5.43 -8.68
C PHE A 83 -7.99 5.21 -10.16
N ASN A 84 -8.85 4.26 -10.48
CA ASN A 84 -9.30 4.02 -11.86
C ASN A 84 -10.82 3.83 -12.03
N GLN A 85 -11.56 3.64 -10.94
CA GLN A 85 -13.00 3.41 -10.98
C GLN A 85 -13.69 4.24 -9.91
N HIS A 86 -14.79 4.91 -10.25
CA HIS A 86 -15.48 5.81 -9.34
C HIS A 86 -16.94 6.02 -9.73
N SER A 87 -17.72 6.62 -8.83
CA SER A 87 -19.08 7.09 -9.15
C SER A 87 -19.04 8.12 -10.29
N SER A 88 -19.55 7.74 -11.47
CA SER A 88 -19.63 8.61 -12.64
C SER A 88 -20.38 9.91 -12.34
N ASN A 89 -19.88 11.04 -12.85
CA ASN A 89 -20.44 12.39 -12.71
C ASN A 89 -20.45 12.98 -11.28
N VAL A 90 -19.97 12.26 -10.27
CA VAL A 90 -19.84 12.78 -8.89
C VAL A 90 -18.37 12.96 -8.53
N VAL A 91 -17.53 11.96 -8.77
CA VAL A 91 -16.09 12.03 -8.49
C VAL A 91 -15.35 12.37 -9.78
N THR A 92 -14.34 13.23 -9.66
CA THR A 92 -13.35 13.50 -10.72
C THR A 92 -11.99 13.01 -10.27
N LEU A 93 -11.30 12.28 -11.14
CA LEU A 93 -9.92 11.90 -10.93
C LEU A 93 -8.99 12.94 -11.55
N GLN A 94 -8.02 13.42 -10.78
CA GLN A 94 -7.01 14.39 -11.19
C GLN A 94 -5.62 13.76 -11.10
N GLU A 95 -4.62 14.44 -11.67
CA GLU A 95 -3.20 14.08 -11.54
C GLU A 95 -2.91 12.62 -11.88
N GLY A 96 -3.47 12.16 -13.01
CA GLY A 96 -3.28 10.80 -13.50
C GLY A 96 -3.88 9.72 -12.61
N GLY A 97 -4.89 10.05 -11.79
CA GLY A 97 -5.60 9.09 -10.92
C GLY A 97 -5.11 9.09 -9.47
N THR A 98 -4.09 9.86 -9.12
CA THR A 98 -3.58 9.92 -7.73
C THR A 98 -4.47 10.78 -6.81
N VAL A 99 -5.39 11.55 -7.38
CA VAL A 99 -6.25 12.47 -6.64
C VAL A 99 -7.71 12.21 -6.99
N ALA A 100 -8.53 11.97 -5.98
CA ALA A 100 -9.97 11.90 -6.10
C ALA A 100 -10.61 13.17 -5.53
N VAL A 101 -11.49 13.80 -6.30
CA VAL A 101 -12.24 15.01 -5.90
C VAL A 101 -13.73 14.75 -5.96
N HIS A 102 -14.42 14.94 -4.85
CA HIS A 102 -15.87 14.90 -4.78
C HIS A 102 -16.48 16.13 -5.47
N GLY A 103 -17.59 15.95 -6.17
CA GLY A 103 -18.34 17.03 -6.82
C GLY A 103 -18.95 18.04 -5.81
N PRO A 104 -19.61 19.09 -6.31
CA PRO A 104 -20.04 20.23 -5.50
C PRO A 104 -21.28 19.98 -4.63
N LYS A 105 -21.93 18.82 -4.75
CA LYS A 105 -23.12 18.46 -3.97
C LYS A 105 -22.74 17.39 -2.97
N LYS A 106 -23.29 17.43 -1.75
CA LYS A 106 -23.10 16.36 -0.77
C LYS A 106 -23.80 15.07 -1.21
N GLY A 107 -23.27 13.92 -0.82
CA GLY A 107 -23.82 12.60 -1.04
C GLY A 107 -22.69 11.58 -1.11
N HIS A 108 -22.96 10.31 -0.79
CA HIS A 108 -21.95 9.28 -0.90
C HIS A 108 -21.53 9.09 -2.36
N SER A 109 -20.23 8.85 -2.54
CA SER A 109 -19.64 8.48 -3.81
C SER A 109 -18.35 7.72 -3.59
N TYR A 110 -18.16 6.69 -4.39
CA TYR A 110 -17.02 5.81 -4.21
C TYR A 110 -15.90 6.16 -5.18
N VAL A 111 -14.69 5.79 -4.79
CA VAL A 111 -13.52 5.68 -5.66
C VAL A 111 -12.72 4.44 -5.26
N LEU A 112 -12.28 3.67 -6.25
CA LEU A 112 -11.57 2.43 -6.06
C LEU A 112 -10.17 2.50 -6.68
N GLY A 113 -9.21 1.85 -6.03
CA GLY A 113 -7.85 1.69 -6.54
C GLY A 113 -7.79 0.82 -7.78
N GLU A 114 -6.76 1.04 -8.58
CA GLU A 114 -6.46 0.34 -9.82
C GLU A 114 -5.90 -1.05 -9.57
N ASN A 115 -5.05 -1.15 -8.55
CA ASN A 115 -4.35 -2.38 -8.24
C ASN A 115 -5.24 -3.40 -7.53
N ILE A 116 -4.95 -4.68 -7.79
CA ILE A 116 -5.56 -5.82 -7.12
C ILE A 116 -4.48 -6.52 -6.29
N TYR A 117 -4.77 -6.70 -5.01
CA TYR A 117 -3.87 -7.26 -4.01
C TYR A 117 -4.35 -8.63 -3.55
N GLN A 118 -3.47 -9.63 -3.59
CA GLN A 118 -3.78 -11.00 -3.19
C GLN A 118 -2.77 -11.59 -2.20
N GLN A 119 -1.56 -11.05 -2.13
CA GLN A 119 -0.45 -11.59 -1.35
C GLN A 119 0.49 -10.48 -0.87
N GLY A 120 1.25 -10.76 0.18
CA GLY A 120 2.22 -9.82 0.76
C GLY A 120 1.60 -8.70 1.59
N ILE A 121 2.44 -7.73 1.92
CA ILE A 121 2.07 -6.54 2.69
C ILE A 121 2.09 -5.33 1.76
N VAL A 122 0.98 -4.60 1.73
CA VAL A 122 0.76 -3.40 0.93
C VAL A 122 0.51 -2.22 1.87
N ARG A 123 1.17 -1.10 1.59
CA ARG A 123 1.05 0.14 2.36
C ARG A 123 0.48 1.22 1.45
N LEU A 124 -0.67 1.77 1.81
CA LEU A 124 -1.40 2.76 1.02
C LEU A 124 -1.52 4.02 1.86
N LYS A 125 -0.74 5.04 1.52
CA LYS A 125 -0.79 6.33 2.20
C LYS A 125 -1.69 7.30 1.47
N MET A 126 -2.49 8.03 2.22
CA MET A 126 -3.46 8.98 1.68
C MET A 126 -3.46 10.27 2.46
N ASN A 127 -3.35 11.41 1.76
CA ASN A 127 -3.55 12.73 2.35
C ASN A 127 -5.02 13.16 2.23
N LEU A 128 -5.58 13.62 3.34
CA LEU A 128 -6.92 14.17 3.43
C LEU A 128 -6.92 15.67 3.04
N GLU A 129 -6.58 15.98 1.78
CA GLU A 129 -6.32 17.37 1.33
C GLU A 129 -7.49 18.33 1.58
N SER A 130 -8.71 17.87 1.36
CA SER A 130 -9.95 18.58 1.69
C SER A 130 -10.87 17.61 2.39
N PHE A 131 -11.07 17.81 3.69
CA PHE A 131 -11.91 16.97 4.52
C PHE A 131 -12.88 17.83 5.31
N LYS A 132 -14.00 18.15 4.67
CA LYS A 132 -14.85 19.25 5.10
C LYS A 132 -15.52 18.93 6.44
N ASP A 133 -15.36 19.86 7.37
CA ASP A 133 -15.88 19.78 8.74
C ASP A 133 -15.44 18.50 9.48
N ASN A 134 -14.39 17.81 8.99
CA ASN A 134 -13.96 16.48 9.42
C ASN A 134 -15.15 15.52 9.55
N TYR A 135 -16.11 15.61 8.64
CA TYR A 135 -17.42 15.03 8.87
C TYR A 135 -17.40 13.50 8.70
N TRP A 136 -17.08 13.03 7.50
CA TRP A 136 -17.20 11.62 7.18
C TRP A 136 -16.40 11.30 5.91
N MET A 137 -15.53 10.31 6.00
CA MET A 137 -14.86 9.73 4.85
C MET A 137 -14.56 8.27 5.17
N PHE A 138 -14.91 7.35 4.28
CA PHE A 138 -14.51 5.95 4.42
C PHE A 138 -13.17 5.73 3.76
N VAL A 139 -12.27 5.03 4.44
CA VAL A 139 -11.03 4.48 3.88
C VAL A 139 -10.92 3.01 4.23
N GLY A 140 -10.65 2.18 3.24
CA GLY A 140 -10.56 0.74 3.45
C GLY A 140 -10.25 -0.03 2.17
N ILE A 141 -10.71 -1.28 2.15
CA ILE A 141 -10.59 -2.18 1.02
C ILE A 141 -11.96 -2.76 0.69
N VAL A 142 -12.08 -3.29 -0.53
CA VAL A 142 -13.22 -4.11 -0.95
C VAL A 142 -12.73 -5.30 -1.77
N LYS A 143 -13.52 -6.37 -1.85
CA LYS A 143 -13.25 -7.49 -2.76
C LYS A 143 -13.05 -6.98 -4.19
N ALA A 144 -12.05 -7.50 -4.89
CA ALA A 144 -11.66 -6.96 -6.19
C ALA A 144 -12.70 -7.19 -7.30
N ASP A 145 -13.49 -8.26 -7.20
CA ASP A 145 -14.53 -8.64 -8.15
C ASP A 145 -15.88 -7.93 -7.90
N VAL A 146 -15.92 -6.97 -6.97
CA VAL A 146 -17.15 -6.22 -6.67
C VAL A 146 -17.66 -5.48 -7.90
N VAL A 147 -18.96 -5.62 -8.17
CA VAL A 147 -19.69 -4.79 -9.13
C VAL A 147 -20.42 -3.72 -8.33
N PRO A 148 -20.05 -2.43 -8.43
CA PRO A 148 -20.64 -1.36 -7.61
C PRO A 148 -22.17 -1.32 -7.70
N PRO A 149 -22.91 -1.69 -6.64
CA PRO A 149 -24.37 -1.74 -6.68
C PRO A 149 -25.03 -0.36 -6.47
N ASN A 150 -24.32 0.58 -5.86
CA ASN A 150 -24.78 1.93 -5.54
C ASN A 150 -23.57 2.82 -5.21
N ASN A 151 -23.75 3.99 -4.62
CA ASN A 151 -22.64 4.88 -4.28
C ASN A 151 -22.08 4.72 -2.86
N ASN A 152 -22.72 3.93 -1.99
CA ASN A 152 -22.37 3.77 -0.59
C ASN A 152 -21.35 2.62 -0.43
N SER A 153 -20.12 2.77 -0.92
CA SER A 153 -19.17 1.66 -1.00
C SER A 153 -18.71 1.11 0.34
N TYR A 154 -18.76 1.94 1.38
CA TYR A 154 -18.54 1.53 2.76
C TYR A 154 -19.51 0.41 3.22
N SER A 155 -20.68 0.31 2.58
CA SER A 155 -21.75 -0.64 2.92
C SER A 155 -21.86 -1.85 1.99
N TRP A 156 -21.00 -1.94 0.97
CA TRP A 156 -21.04 -3.09 0.07
C TRP A 156 -20.56 -4.36 0.78
N PRO A 157 -21.16 -5.53 0.46
CA PRO A 157 -20.61 -6.81 0.88
C PRO A 157 -19.15 -6.93 0.45
N GLY A 158 -18.29 -7.40 1.35
CA GLY A 158 -16.85 -7.45 1.10
C GLY A 158 -16.10 -6.15 1.36
N SER A 159 -16.74 -5.07 1.85
CA SER A 159 -16.04 -3.84 2.24
C SER A 159 -15.57 -3.88 3.69
N TYR A 160 -14.30 -3.54 3.91
CA TYR A 160 -13.63 -3.54 5.21
C TYR A 160 -12.84 -2.26 5.38
N GLY A 161 -12.95 -1.58 6.52
CA GLY A 161 -12.21 -0.35 6.75
C GLY A 161 -12.79 0.49 7.86
N TRP A 162 -12.58 1.79 7.75
CA TRP A 162 -12.97 2.74 8.79
C TRP A 162 -13.59 3.99 8.19
N ILE A 163 -14.54 4.54 8.94
CA ILE A 163 -15.11 5.86 8.69
C ILE A 163 -14.39 6.84 9.60
N LEU A 164 -13.64 7.74 8.96
CA LEU A 164 -12.89 8.83 9.55
C LEU A 164 -13.80 10.02 9.90
N GLY A 165 -13.28 10.95 10.70
CA GLY A 165 -13.99 12.17 11.09
C GLY A 165 -14.78 12.06 12.39
N GLN A 166 -15.87 12.81 12.49
CA GLN A 166 -16.61 13.00 13.74
C GLN A 166 -17.29 11.73 14.28
N TYR A 167 -17.62 10.79 13.38
CA TYR A 167 -18.40 9.62 13.76
C TYR A 167 -17.54 8.50 14.32
N GLY A 168 -16.37 8.25 13.73
CA GLY A 168 -15.48 7.14 14.09
C GLY A 168 -16.21 5.79 14.01
N GLN A 169 -16.12 5.10 12.88
CA GLN A 169 -16.74 3.78 12.75
C GLN A 169 -15.77 2.78 12.15
N VAL A 170 -15.97 1.51 12.48
CA VAL A 170 -15.31 0.38 11.83
C VAL A 170 -16.34 -0.37 11.01
N CYS A 171 -16.00 -0.68 9.76
CA CYS A 171 -16.85 -1.43 8.84
C CYS A 171 -16.22 -2.79 8.55
N LYS A 172 -17.03 -3.85 8.67
CA LYS A 172 -16.66 -5.24 8.37
C LYS A 172 -17.75 -5.85 7.50
N ASP A 173 -17.35 -6.32 6.32
CA ASP A 173 -18.25 -6.92 5.33
C ASP A 173 -19.46 -6.02 4.97
N GLY A 174 -19.23 -4.70 4.90
CA GLY A 174 -20.29 -3.71 4.62
C GLY A 174 -21.16 -3.32 5.82
N SER A 175 -20.94 -3.91 7.01
CA SER A 175 -21.64 -3.52 8.23
C SER A 175 -20.74 -2.65 9.11
N CYS A 176 -21.23 -1.47 9.50
CA CYS A 176 -20.46 -0.50 10.27
C CYS A 176 -20.98 -0.35 11.70
N THR A 177 -20.07 -0.32 12.67
CA THR A 177 -20.35 -0.07 14.08
C THR A 177 -19.56 1.12 14.57
N ILE A 178 -20.16 1.93 15.44
CA ILE A 178 -19.49 3.06 16.07
C ILE A 178 -18.32 2.55 16.91
N ASP A 179 -17.17 3.18 16.73
CA ASP A 179 -15.99 3.02 17.56
C ASP A 179 -15.56 4.39 18.06
N ASN A 180 -15.89 4.69 19.32
CA ASN A 180 -15.60 5.98 19.93
C ASN A 180 -14.10 6.28 19.99
N ALA A 181 -13.23 5.26 19.93
CA ALA A 181 -11.79 5.46 19.90
C ALA A 181 -11.32 6.11 18.58
N LEU A 182 -12.11 6.05 17.50
CA LEU A 182 -11.78 6.64 16.19
C LEU A 182 -12.29 8.08 15.99
N LYS A 183 -13.14 8.57 16.89
CA LYS A 183 -13.80 9.86 16.73
C LYS A 183 -12.81 11.01 16.74
N ASN A 184 -12.91 11.89 15.75
CA ASN A 184 -12.12 13.12 15.64
C ASN A 184 -10.59 12.90 15.68
N LEU A 185 -10.11 11.71 15.30
CA LEU A 185 -8.68 11.42 15.25
C LEU A 185 -8.01 11.83 13.93
N THR A 186 -8.79 12.36 12.99
CA THR A 186 -8.33 12.80 11.68
C THR A 186 -8.91 14.17 11.38
N LYS A 187 -8.13 14.99 10.69
CA LYS A 187 -8.52 16.29 10.20
C LYS A 187 -7.99 16.53 8.80
N GLN A 188 -8.53 17.56 8.13
CA GLN A 188 -7.97 18.03 6.86
C GLN A 188 -6.44 18.26 6.97
N GLY A 189 -5.72 17.80 5.95
CA GLY A 189 -4.27 17.86 5.83
C GLY A 189 -3.53 16.67 6.45
N ASP A 190 -4.20 15.84 7.25
CA ASP A 190 -3.60 14.63 7.80
C ASP A 190 -3.28 13.60 6.71
N THR A 191 -2.22 12.83 6.95
CA THR A 191 -1.89 11.64 6.15
C THR A 191 -2.19 10.40 6.97
N VAL A 192 -3.00 9.50 6.42
CA VAL A 192 -3.32 8.20 7.00
C VAL A 192 -2.68 7.09 6.18
N GLU A 193 -2.34 5.97 6.81
CA GLU A 193 -1.79 4.79 6.13
C GLU A 193 -2.72 3.59 6.36
N LEU A 194 -3.14 2.94 5.27
CA LEU A 194 -3.71 1.60 5.32
C LEU A 194 -2.60 0.58 5.08
N VAL A 195 -2.49 -0.39 5.98
CA VAL A 195 -1.58 -1.53 5.83
C VAL A 195 -2.42 -2.79 5.64
N LEU A 196 -2.45 -3.28 4.40
CA LEU A 196 -3.08 -4.53 4.00
C LEU A 196 -2.04 -5.65 4.04
N ASP A 197 -2.18 -6.57 4.98
CA ASP A 197 -1.38 -7.79 5.06
C ASP A 197 -2.24 -8.95 4.56
N CYS A 198 -2.08 -9.29 3.28
CA CYS A 198 -2.82 -10.37 2.63
C CYS A 198 -2.45 -11.74 3.21
N ASP A 199 -1.21 -11.92 3.65
CA ASP A 199 -0.68 -13.19 4.13
C ASP A 199 -1.18 -13.49 5.55
N ALA A 200 -1.22 -12.46 6.40
CA ALA A 200 -1.80 -12.54 7.75
C ALA A 200 -3.33 -12.33 7.77
N ALA A 201 -3.93 -11.98 6.64
CA ALA A 201 -5.35 -11.63 6.51
C ALA A 201 -5.79 -10.56 7.51
N LYS A 202 -5.03 -9.45 7.50
CA LYS A 202 -5.19 -8.34 8.42
C LYS A 202 -5.18 -7.01 7.66
N LEU A 203 -6.11 -6.13 7.97
CA LEU A 203 -6.07 -4.73 7.56
C LEU A 203 -5.80 -3.86 8.78
N SER A 204 -4.94 -2.86 8.62
CA SER A 204 -4.61 -1.89 9.67
C SER A 204 -4.76 -0.47 9.17
N LEU A 205 -5.21 0.44 10.05
CA LEU A 205 -5.22 1.88 9.84
C LEU A 205 -4.24 2.51 10.81
N HIS A 206 -3.26 3.24 10.30
CA HIS A 206 -2.32 4.01 11.09
C HIS A 206 -2.61 5.50 10.90
N LEU A 207 -2.72 6.20 12.03
CA LEU A 207 -3.05 7.61 12.08
C LEU A 207 -1.81 8.46 12.38
N PRO A 208 -1.79 9.74 11.99
CA PRO A 208 -0.66 10.64 12.26
C PRO A 208 -0.41 10.87 13.76
N THR A 209 -1.41 10.60 14.60
CA THR A 209 -1.28 10.64 16.07
C THR A 209 -0.47 9.46 16.64
N GLY A 210 -0.09 8.49 15.81
CA GLY A 210 0.58 7.24 16.21
C GLY A 210 -0.37 6.13 16.62
N GLN A 211 -1.68 6.40 16.68
CA GLN A 211 -2.69 5.38 16.95
C GLN A 211 -2.84 4.42 15.77
N GLN A 212 -3.06 3.15 16.08
CA GLN A 212 -3.25 2.09 15.10
C GLN A 212 -4.51 1.29 15.42
N PHE A 213 -5.26 0.95 14.37
CA PHE A 213 -6.47 0.14 14.45
C PHE A 213 -6.33 -1.05 13.52
N HIS A 214 -6.94 -2.17 13.90
CA HIS A 214 -6.79 -3.42 13.16
C HIS A 214 -8.13 -4.13 13.02
N ILE A 215 -8.35 -4.73 11.86
CA ILE A 215 -9.43 -5.67 11.60
C ILE A 215 -8.89 -6.91 10.89
N GLU A 216 -9.42 -8.06 11.27
CA GLU A 216 -9.23 -9.29 10.49
C GLU A 216 -10.09 -9.22 9.22
N ILE A 217 -9.54 -9.73 8.13
CA ILE A 217 -10.22 -9.83 6.83
C ILE A 217 -10.23 -11.29 6.37
N PRO A 218 -11.16 -11.69 5.49
CA PRO A 218 -11.18 -13.06 4.95
C PRO A 218 -9.88 -13.46 4.24
N LYS A 219 -9.42 -14.70 4.48
CA LYS A 219 -8.27 -15.30 3.79
C LYS A 219 -8.58 -15.61 2.33
N SER A 220 -7.54 -15.71 1.52
CA SER A 220 -7.60 -16.16 0.12
C SER A 220 -8.56 -15.36 -0.75
N GLN A 221 -8.69 -14.05 -0.48
CA GLN A 221 -9.46 -13.11 -1.30
C GLN A 221 -8.50 -12.18 -2.05
N THR A 222 -9.02 -11.57 -3.11
CA THR A 222 -8.38 -10.44 -3.76
C THR A 222 -9.04 -9.14 -3.31
N TRP A 223 -8.21 -8.13 -3.08
CA TRP A 223 -8.61 -6.86 -2.49
C TRP A 223 -8.21 -5.69 -3.39
N ARG A 224 -8.94 -4.59 -3.27
CA ARG A 224 -8.55 -3.31 -3.87
C ARG A 224 -8.83 -2.18 -2.89
N LEU A 225 -8.10 -1.07 -2.99
CA LEU A 225 -8.37 0.15 -2.23
C LEU A 225 -9.82 0.61 -2.49
N ASN A 226 -10.52 1.01 -1.43
CA ASN A 226 -11.87 1.53 -1.48
C ASN A 226 -11.97 2.78 -0.59
N VAL A 227 -12.43 3.87 -1.18
CA VAL A 227 -12.68 5.14 -0.48
C VAL A 227 -14.10 5.60 -0.81
N ASP A 228 -14.81 6.11 0.18
CA ASP A 228 -16.11 6.77 0.00
C ASP A 228 -16.01 8.20 0.50
N LEU A 229 -16.35 9.14 -0.37
CA LEU A 229 -16.35 10.58 -0.15
C LEU A 229 -17.80 11.05 0.00
N PHE A 230 -18.07 12.04 0.87
CA PHE A 230 -19.46 12.44 1.18
C PHE A 230 -19.72 13.94 1.03
N TYR A 231 -18.81 14.81 1.47
CA TYR A 231 -19.03 16.26 1.41
C TYR A 231 -18.61 16.85 0.08
N ALA A 232 -19.24 17.98 -0.24
CA ALA A 232 -18.93 18.75 -1.43
C ALA A 232 -17.46 19.18 -1.46
N ASN A 233 -16.78 18.92 -2.58
CA ASN A 233 -15.38 19.29 -2.83
C ASN A 233 -14.38 18.68 -1.84
N GLU A 234 -14.72 17.55 -1.21
CA GLU A 234 -13.72 16.72 -0.52
C GLU A 234 -12.68 16.21 -1.51
N LYS A 235 -11.45 16.09 -1.03
CA LYS A 235 -10.31 15.74 -1.85
C LYS A 235 -9.40 14.83 -1.05
N LEU A 236 -9.05 13.71 -1.67
CA LEU A 236 -8.12 12.74 -1.13
C LEU A 236 -7.05 12.45 -2.18
N ARG A 237 -5.80 12.39 -1.74
CA ARG A 237 -4.64 12.10 -2.58
C ARG A 237 -3.97 10.81 -2.10
N ILE A 238 -3.69 9.90 -3.01
CA ILE A 238 -2.72 8.82 -2.78
C ILE A 238 -1.32 9.44 -2.78
N ILE A 239 -0.57 9.19 -1.71
CA ILE A 239 0.83 9.58 -1.59
C ILE A 239 1.68 8.37 -1.90
N ASP A 240 2.44 8.44 -2.98
CA ASP A 240 3.60 7.57 -3.14
C ASP A 240 4.71 8.10 -2.23
N ASP A 241 5.37 7.21 -1.48
CA ASP A 241 6.53 7.53 -0.63
C ASP A 241 7.80 7.93 -1.43
N ASN A 242 7.62 8.29 -2.69
CA ASN A 242 8.63 8.35 -3.72
C ASN A 242 9.02 9.80 -4.10
N VAL A 243 8.73 10.78 -3.23
CA VAL A 243 9.07 12.20 -3.41
C VAL A 243 9.96 12.71 -2.29
#